data_AF-A0A3D0DJ17-F1
#
_entry.id   AF-A0A3D0DJ17-F1
#
_cell.length_a   1.000
_cell.length_b   1.000
_cell.length_c   1.000
_cell.angle_alpha   90.00
_cell.angle_beta   90.00
_cell.angle_gamma   90.00
#
_symmetry.space_group_name_H-M   'P 1'
#
loop_
_entity.id
_entity.type
_entity.pdbx_description
1 polymer ?
#
loop_
_entity_poly.entity_id
_entity_poly.type
_entity_poly.pdbx_seq_one_letter_code
_entity_poly.pdbx_strand_id
1 'polypeptide(L)'
;KKIRELFYNIFYVEDHALHFYFLGGPDFVVGPAAPKGQRNILGVLGKVGLEIGKEVIGLRKQMRDLLVLTGGKAAHPVLGLPGGVAKAISKDDQANFIAAGEHAVQFAEFSLKIFADVVLKNKQYVDWILSDTYTHKTYYMGMVDDKNKVNFYDGMLRVVGP
;
A
#
# COMPACT_ATOMS: atom_id res chain seq x y z
N LYS A 1 2.60 -21.42 -5.90
CA LYS A 1 1.57 -20.37 -5.90
C LYS A 1 1.58 -19.56 -4.61
N LYS A 2 1.11 -20.11 -3.48
CA LYS A 2 0.95 -19.42 -2.19
C LYS A 2 2.14 -18.53 -1.74
N ILE A 3 3.38 -18.99 -1.83
CA ILE A 3 4.56 -18.19 -1.43
C ILE A 3 4.74 -16.95 -2.32
N ARG A 4 4.53 -17.10 -3.64
CA ARG A 4 4.63 -15.98 -4.58
C ARG A 4 3.51 -14.96 -4.37
N GLU A 5 2.30 -15.45 -4.05
CA GLU A 5 1.14 -14.62 -3.74
C GLU A 5 1.32 -13.87 -2.41
N LEU A 6 1.84 -14.53 -1.37
CA LEU A 6 2.24 -13.86 -0.13
C LEU A 6 3.29 -12.78 -0.38
N PHE A 7 4.33 -13.10 -1.16
CA PHE A 7 5.37 -12.13 -1.54
C PHE A 7 4.77 -10.90 -2.23
N TYR A 8 3.85 -11.11 -3.18
CA TYR A 8 3.15 -10.03 -3.86
C TYR A 8 2.35 -9.15 -2.87
N ASN A 9 1.61 -9.75 -1.95
CA ASN A 9 0.81 -9.00 -0.97
C ASN A 9 1.68 -8.19 0.00
N ILE A 10 2.84 -8.72 0.41
CA ILE A 10 3.81 -7.96 1.23
C ILE A 10 4.32 -6.74 0.45
N PHE A 11 4.67 -6.94 -0.83
CA PHE A 11 5.10 -5.84 -1.69
C PHE A 11 3.99 -4.80 -1.89
N TYR A 12 2.74 -5.24 -2.10
CA TYR A 12 1.58 -4.37 -2.25
C TYR A 12 1.43 -3.41 -1.05
N VAL A 13 1.49 -3.95 0.18
CA VAL A 13 1.42 -3.15 1.41
C VAL A 13 2.56 -2.14 1.47
N GLU A 14 3.80 -2.58 1.20
CA GLU A 14 4.97 -1.71 1.27
C GLU A 14 4.92 -0.56 0.25
N ASP A 15 4.53 -0.87 -0.99
CA ASP A 15 4.45 0.07 -2.09
C ASP A 15 3.32 1.09 -1.90
N HIS A 16 2.14 0.64 -1.44
CA HIS A 16 1.02 1.55 -1.17
C HIS A 16 1.29 2.44 0.05
N ALA A 17 1.96 1.93 1.08
CA ALA A 17 2.44 2.75 2.19
C ALA A 17 3.49 3.77 1.72
N LEU A 18 4.43 3.37 0.85
CA LEU A 18 5.38 4.31 0.23
C LEU A 18 4.64 5.41 -0.53
N HIS A 19 3.75 5.05 -1.46
CA HIS A 19 3.05 6.02 -2.29
C HIS A 19 2.22 6.98 -1.44
N PHE A 20 1.41 6.47 -0.52
CA PHE A 20 0.55 7.31 0.31
C PHE A 20 1.37 8.25 1.18
N TYR A 21 2.36 7.78 1.94
CA TYR A 21 3.02 8.65 2.91
C TYR A 21 4.15 9.51 2.32
N PHE A 22 4.87 9.04 1.31
CA PHE A 22 6.05 9.74 0.77
C PHE A 22 5.75 10.53 -0.50
N LEU A 23 4.72 10.15 -1.28
CA LEU A 23 4.47 10.72 -2.60
C LEU A 23 3.13 11.46 -2.68
N GLY A 24 2.01 10.74 -2.79
CA GLY A 24 0.70 11.34 -3.04
C GLY A 24 0.04 11.97 -1.81
N GLY A 25 0.20 11.37 -0.63
CA GLY A 25 -0.42 11.87 0.60
C GLY A 25 0.08 13.23 1.09
N PRO A 26 1.36 13.64 0.95
CA PRO A 26 1.81 14.99 1.27
C PRO A 26 0.93 16.11 0.70
N ASP A 27 0.44 15.98 -0.54
CA ASP A 27 -0.41 16.98 -1.16
C ASP A 27 -1.78 17.10 -0.48
N PHE A 28 -2.31 16.00 0.05
CA PHE A 28 -3.57 16.00 0.79
C PHE A 28 -3.38 16.38 2.27
N VAL A 29 -2.37 15.81 2.92
CA VAL A 29 -2.17 15.90 4.38
C VAL A 29 -1.61 17.26 4.79
N VAL A 30 -0.63 17.77 4.05
CA VAL A 30 -0.07 19.10 4.31
C VAL A 30 -0.90 20.17 3.59
N GLY A 31 -1.37 19.83 2.39
CA GLY A 31 -2.30 20.60 1.59
C GLY A 31 -1.67 21.26 0.37
N PRO A 32 -2.45 21.52 -0.70
CA PRO A 32 -1.94 21.98 -1.98
C PRO A 32 -1.34 23.39 -1.90
N ALA A 33 -1.84 24.21 -0.98
CA ALA A 33 -1.36 25.57 -0.71
C ALA A 33 -0.20 25.63 0.31
N ALA A 34 0.25 24.49 0.84
CA ALA A 34 1.35 24.47 1.78
C ALA A 34 2.66 24.93 1.11
N PRO A 35 3.58 25.57 1.86
CA PRO A 35 4.88 25.97 1.33
C PRO A 35 5.60 24.78 0.67
N LYS A 36 6.29 25.04 -0.45
CA LYS A 36 6.99 23.98 -1.22
C LYS A 36 7.89 23.10 -0.34
N GLY A 37 8.60 23.71 0.61
CA GLY A 37 9.48 22.99 1.55
C GLY A 37 8.78 22.05 2.53
N GLN A 38 7.45 22.14 2.67
CA GLN A 38 6.65 21.30 3.55
C GLN A 38 5.84 20.23 2.80
N ARG A 39 5.69 20.31 1.46
CA ARG A 39 4.95 19.32 0.67
C ARG A 39 5.81 18.10 0.35
N ASN A 40 6.20 17.40 1.41
CA ASN A 40 7.00 16.18 1.38
C ASN A 40 6.77 15.41 2.69
N ILE A 41 7.42 14.26 2.82
CA ILE A 41 7.30 13.41 4.01
C ILE A 41 7.57 14.17 5.32
N LEU A 42 8.52 15.12 5.37
CA LEU A 42 8.83 15.83 6.61
C LEU A 42 7.68 16.74 7.05
N GLY A 43 6.97 17.36 6.11
CA GLY A 43 5.77 18.14 6.45
C GLY A 43 4.59 17.27 6.84
N VAL A 44 4.45 16.07 6.25
CA VAL A 44 3.50 15.05 6.74
C VAL A 44 3.80 14.75 8.20
N LEU A 45 5.05 14.42 8.54
CA LEU A 45 5.47 14.18 9.93
C LEU A 45 5.20 15.38 10.85
N GLY A 46 5.38 16.60 10.35
CA GLY A 46 5.04 17.82 11.10
C GLY A 46 3.55 17.99 11.39
N LYS A 47 2.68 17.45 10.53
CA LYS A 47 1.21 17.50 10.67
C LYS A 47 0.64 16.35 11.50
N VAL A 48 1.11 15.14 11.25
CA VAL A 48 0.55 13.92 11.88
C VAL A 48 1.36 13.47 13.11
N GLY A 49 2.59 13.95 13.27
CA GLY A 49 3.45 13.66 14.42
C GLY A 49 4.48 12.57 14.14
N LEU A 50 5.52 12.55 14.99
CA LEU A 50 6.68 11.66 14.84
C LEU A 50 6.32 10.18 15.04
N GLU A 51 5.38 9.88 15.93
CA GLU A 51 4.94 8.50 16.19
C GLU A 51 4.34 7.85 14.94
N ILE A 52 3.52 8.60 14.20
CA ILE A 52 2.97 8.14 12.91
C ILE A 52 4.09 7.93 11.88
N GLY A 53 5.11 8.79 11.88
CA GLY A 53 6.29 8.60 11.03
C GLY A 53 7.07 7.33 11.32
N LYS A 54 7.30 7.05 12.60
CA LYS A 54 7.97 5.82 13.05
C LYS A 54 7.18 4.60 12.62
N GLU A 55 5.86 4.64 12.75
CA GLU A 55 4.97 3.57 12.36
C GLU A 55 5.05 3.27 10.85
N VAL A 56 5.00 4.32 10.01
CA VAL A 56 5.16 4.19 8.55
C VAL A 56 6.52 3.60 8.17
N ILE A 57 7.61 4.13 8.73
CA ILE A 57 8.97 3.65 8.43
C ILE A 57 9.17 2.21 8.96
N GLY A 58 8.63 1.92 10.14
CA GLY A 58 8.70 0.62 10.81
C GLY A 58 7.99 -0.47 10.01
N LEU A 59 6.74 -0.23 9.60
CA LEU A 59 6.01 -1.15 8.74
C LEU A 59 6.76 -1.40 7.43
N ARG A 60 7.19 -0.35 6.73
CA ARG A 60 7.90 -0.49 5.45
C ARG A 60 9.18 -1.29 5.61
N LYS A 61 9.93 -1.05 6.70
CA LYS A 61 11.11 -1.84 7.03
C LYS A 61 10.75 -3.31 7.23
N GLN A 62 9.73 -3.61 8.04
CA GLN A 62 9.30 -4.98 8.30
C GLN A 62 8.88 -5.70 7.01
N MET A 63 8.10 -5.06 6.14
CA MET A 63 7.71 -5.64 4.85
C MET A 63 8.94 -5.91 3.97
N ARG A 64 9.87 -4.95 3.86
CA ARG A 64 11.11 -5.14 3.08
C ARG A 64 12.01 -6.24 3.64
N ASP A 65 12.11 -6.37 4.95
CA ASP A 65 12.88 -7.43 5.59
C ASP A 65 12.29 -8.82 5.26
N LEU A 66 10.95 -8.94 5.23
CA LEU A 66 10.27 -10.16 4.79
C LEU A 66 10.45 -10.44 3.28
N LEU A 67 10.46 -9.41 2.43
CA LEU A 67 10.78 -9.55 1.00
C LEU A 67 12.23 -10.02 0.81
N VAL A 68 13.19 -9.54 1.60
CA VAL A 68 14.56 -10.05 1.57
C VAL A 68 14.62 -11.50 2.01
N LEU A 69 13.93 -11.85 3.11
CA LEU A 69 13.94 -13.21 3.67
C LEU A 69 13.46 -14.28 2.69
N THR A 70 12.48 -13.92 1.85
CA THR A 70 11.86 -14.81 0.85
C THR A 70 12.48 -14.66 -0.55
N GLY A 71 12.66 -13.44 -1.03
CA GLY A 71 13.10 -13.12 -2.38
C GLY A 71 14.60 -12.82 -2.52
N GLY A 72 15.37 -12.91 -1.44
CA GLY A 72 16.82 -12.73 -1.40
C GLY A 72 17.30 -11.28 -1.42
N LYS A 73 16.48 -10.36 -1.95
CA LYS A 73 16.76 -8.92 -2.02
C LYS A 73 15.48 -8.12 -1.85
N ALA A 74 15.60 -6.93 -1.26
CA ALA A 74 14.46 -6.02 -1.10
C ALA A 74 14.00 -5.42 -2.45
N ALA A 75 14.93 -5.27 -3.39
CA ALA A 75 14.66 -4.84 -4.75
C ALA A 75 15.23 -5.88 -5.73
N HIS A 76 14.54 -6.06 -6.86
CA HIS A 76 14.89 -7.07 -7.87
C HIS A 76 15.04 -8.48 -7.26
N PRO A 77 13.95 -9.01 -6.66
CA PRO A 77 13.99 -10.31 -6.00
C PRO A 77 14.25 -11.44 -6.98
N VAL A 78 14.90 -12.50 -6.51
CA VAL A 78 15.24 -13.72 -7.27
C VAL A 78 14.34 -14.90 -6.90
N LEU A 79 13.13 -14.61 -6.41
CA LEU A 79 12.19 -15.61 -5.87
C LEU A 79 11.65 -16.56 -6.93
N GLY A 80 11.17 -16.02 -8.06
CA GLY A 80 10.40 -16.78 -9.05
C GLY A 80 11.30 -17.56 -10.00
N LEU A 81 11.21 -18.89 -9.96
CA LEU A 81 11.89 -19.78 -10.90
C LEU A 81 10.87 -20.56 -11.76
N PRO A 82 11.24 -21.02 -12.96
CA PRO A 82 10.47 -22.04 -13.66
C PRO A 82 10.16 -23.22 -12.73
N GLY A 83 8.90 -23.60 -12.62
CA GLY A 83 8.45 -24.66 -11.71
C GLY A 83 8.20 -24.27 -10.25
N GLY A 84 8.62 -23.10 -9.75
CA GLY A 84 8.36 -22.75 -8.35
C GLY A 84 9.07 -21.52 -7.76
N VAL A 85 9.49 -21.65 -6.52
CA VAL A 85 10.22 -20.59 -5.80
C VAL A 85 11.62 -21.07 -5.45
N ALA A 86 12.59 -20.15 -5.41
CA ALA A 86 13.98 -20.45 -5.07
C ALA A 86 14.15 -20.91 -3.61
N LYS A 87 13.28 -20.45 -2.70
CA LYS A 87 13.34 -20.75 -1.27
C LYS A 87 11.94 -20.96 -0.69
N ALA A 88 11.79 -21.97 0.16
CA ALA A 88 10.59 -22.18 0.97
C ALA A 88 10.62 -21.32 2.24
N ILE A 89 9.45 -20.96 2.77
CA ILE A 89 9.34 -20.32 4.08
C ILE A 89 9.47 -21.41 5.16
N SER A 90 10.38 -21.22 6.10
CA SER A 90 10.57 -22.17 7.21
C SER A 90 9.40 -22.06 8.21
N LYS A 91 9.20 -23.10 9.02
CA LYS A 91 8.20 -23.04 10.10
C LYS A 91 8.54 -21.96 11.13
N ASP A 92 9.83 -21.78 11.41
CA ASP A 92 10.30 -20.79 12.37
C ASP A 92 10.04 -19.36 11.88
N ASP A 93 10.18 -19.14 10.57
CA ASP A 93 9.87 -17.85 9.95
C ASP A 93 8.36 -17.57 9.85
N GLN A 94 7.52 -18.63 9.80
CA GLN A 94 6.08 -18.50 9.57
C GLN A 94 5.40 -17.58 10.60
N ALA A 95 5.81 -17.65 11.86
CA ALA A 95 5.28 -16.78 12.91
C ALA A 95 5.53 -15.29 12.62
N ASN A 96 6.70 -14.96 12.05
CA ASN A 96 7.05 -13.59 11.69
C ASN A 96 6.16 -13.06 10.56
N PHE A 97 5.85 -13.89 9.56
CA PHE A 97 4.93 -13.52 8.48
C PHE A 97 3.51 -13.28 8.97
N ILE A 98 3.02 -14.11 9.90
CA ILE A 98 1.67 -13.95 10.48
C ILE A 98 1.60 -12.64 11.27
N ALA A 99 2.54 -12.40 12.18
CA ALA A 99 2.60 -11.18 12.97
C ALA A 99 2.70 -9.92 12.10
N ALA A 100 3.49 -9.97 11.01
CA ALA A 100 3.58 -8.87 10.07
C ALA A 100 2.28 -8.65 9.28
N GLY A 101 1.56 -9.73 8.94
CA GLY A 101 0.24 -9.63 8.31
C GLY A 101 -0.78 -8.94 9.22
N GLU A 102 -0.83 -9.32 10.49
CA GLU A 102 -1.70 -8.68 11.50
C GLU A 102 -1.34 -7.19 11.68
N HIS A 103 -0.05 -6.90 11.79
CA HIS A 103 0.45 -5.53 11.87
C HIS A 103 0.10 -4.70 10.62
N ALA A 104 0.21 -5.28 9.43
CA ALA A 104 -0.17 -4.61 8.17
C ALA A 104 -1.66 -4.28 8.11
N VAL A 105 -2.53 -5.14 8.64
CA VAL A 105 -3.98 -4.86 8.72
C VAL A 105 -4.25 -3.70 9.68
N GLN A 106 -3.66 -3.73 10.88
CA GLN A 106 -3.78 -2.63 11.85
C GLN A 106 -3.28 -1.30 11.27
N PHE A 107 -2.16 -1.33 10.56
CA PHE A 107 -1.61 -0.17 9.88
C PHE A 107 -2.53 0.34 8.77
N ALA A 108 -3.17 -0.55 8.00
CA ALA A 108 -4.11 -0.17 6.96
C ALA A 108 -5.34 0.52 7.55
N GLU A 109 -5.92 -0.01 8.63
CA GLU A 109 -7.04 0.62 9.35
C GLU A 109 -6.65 2.01 9.88
N PHE A 110 -5.47 2.12 10.47
CA PHE A 110 -4.90 3.39 10.91
C PHE A 110 -4.74 4.39 9.75
N SER A 111 -4.22 3.95 8.60
CA SER A 111 -4.03 4.79 7.41
C SER A 111 -5.36 5.25 6.81
N LEU A 112 -6.36 4.37 6.77
CA LEU A 112 -7.72 4.71 6.34
C LEU A 112 -8.36 5.75 7.26
N LYS A 113 -8.13 5.68 8.56
CA LYS A 113 -8.57 6.70 9.51
C LYS A 113 -7.92 8.05 9.21
N ILE A 114 -6.62 8.12 8.93
CA ILE A 114 -5.95 9.36 8.52
C ILE A 114 -6.58 9.91 7.24
N PHE A 115 -6.81 9.06 6.23
CA PHE A 115 -7.43 9.48 4.99
C PHE A 115 -8.84 10.05 5.23
N ALA A 116 -9.66 9.38 6.05
CA ALA A 116 -10.98 9.88 6.42
C ALA A 116 -10.89 11.22 7.16
N ASP A 117 -10.01 11.35 8.15
CA ASP A 117 -9.91 12.51 9.02
C ASP A 117 -9.31 13.74 8.33
N VAL A 118 -8.35 13.55 7.42
CA VAL A 118 -7.60 14.64 6.79
C VAL A 118 -8.11 14.96 5.39
N VAL A 119 -8.51 13.95 4.62
CA VAL A 119 -8.95 14.11 3.23
C VAL A 119 -10.46 14.24 3.16
N LEU A 120 -11.20 13.23 3.63
CA LEU A 120 -12.65 13.17 3.42
C LEU A 120 -13.44 14.15 4.30
N LYS A 121 -12.93 14.54 5.47
CA LYS A 121 -13.54 15.62 6.27
C LYS A 121 -13.26 17.02 5.71
N ASN A 122 -12.29 17.17 4.80
CA ASN A 122 -12.05 18.44 4.13
C ASN A 122 -13.03 18.60 2.96
N LYS A 123 -14.13 19.31 3.22
CA LYS A 123 -15.18 19.54 2.21
C LYS A 123 -14.64 20.11 0.90
N GLN A 124 -13.66 21.02 0.95
CA GLN A 124 -13.07 21.59 -0.26
C GLN A 124 -12.39 20.53 -1.13
N TYR A 125 -11.67 19.57 -0.54
CA TYR A 125 -11.09 18.47 -1.29
C TYR A 125 -12.14 17.55 -1.87
N VAL A 126 -13.15 17.20 -1.08
CA VAL A 126 -14.26 16.35 -1.54
C VAL A 126 -14.98 17.01 -2.73
N ASP A 127 -15.27 18.31 -2.63
CA ASP A 127 -15.91 19.07 -3.71
C ASP A 127 -15.03 19.08 -4.98
N TRP A 128 -13.70 19.16 -4.84
CA TRP A 128 -12.78 19.10 -5.99
C TRP A 128 -12.71 17.71 -6.62
N ILE A 129 -12.48 16.64 -5.85
CA ILE A 129 -12.32 15.29 -6.42
C ILE A 129 -13.61 14.76 -7.05
N LEU A 130 -14.77 15.27 -6.61
CA LEU A 130 -16.08 14.94 -7.20
C LEU A 130 -16.51 15.93 -8.29
N SER A 131 -15.74 16.98 -8.56
CA SER A 131 -16.08 17.95 -9.62
C SER A 131 -15.97 17.34 -11.00
N ASP A 132 -16.68 17.93 -11.97
CA ASP A 132 -16.64 17.52 -13.38
C ASP A 132 -15.22 17.60 -13.98
N THR A 133 -14.37 18.50 -13.46
CA THR A 133 -12.97 18.63 -13.88
C THR A 133 -12.14 17.38 -13.59
N TYR A 134 -12.42 16.69 -12.47
CA TYR A 134 -11.67 15.52 -12.02
C TYR A 134 -12.43 14.20 -12.22
N THR A 135 -13.72 14.26 -12.53
CA THR A 135 -14.56 13.07 -12.74
C THR A 135 -14.58 12.68 -14.21
N HIS A 136 -14.15 11.45 -14.49
CA HIS A 136 -14.17 10.89 -15.84
C HIS A 136 -15.03 9.63 -15.88
N LYS A 137 -15.85 9.50 -16.93
CA LYS A 137 -16.62 8.28 -17.21
C LYS A 137 -15.79 7.37 -18.11
N THR A 138 -15.10 6.42 -17.51
CA THR A 138 -14.21 5.48 -18.21
C THR A 138 -14.57 4.04 -17.88
N TYR A 139 -14.12 3.11 -18.73
CA TYR A 139 -14.13 1.70 -18.35
C TYR A 139 -13.11 1.45 -17.24
N TYR A 140 -13.44 0.55 -16.33
CA TYR A 140 -12.53 0.10 -15.27
C TYR A 140 -12.20 -1.37 -15.45
N MET A 141 -10.94 -1.73 -15.22
CA MET A 141 -10.42 -3.07 -15.36
C MET A 141 -9.75 -3.52 -14.07
N GLY A 142 -10.04 -4.73 -13.63
CA GLY A 142 -9.42 -5.33 -12.45
C GLY A 142 -9.41 -6.85 -12.55
N MET A 143 -8.50 -7.48 -11.81
CA MET A 143 -8.46 -8.94 -11.71
C MET A 143 -9.43 -9.43 -10.62
N VAL A 144 -10.17 -10.49 -10.93
CA VAL A 144 -11.13 -11.11 -10.01
C VAL A 144 -10.96 -12.63 -9.93
N ASP A 145 -11.28 -13.19 -8.77
CA ASP A 145 -11.34 -14.65 -8.58
C ASP A 145 -12.63 -15.28 -9.16
N ASP A 146 -12.78 -16.59 -8.99
CA ASP A 146 -13.94 -17.38 -9.44
C ASP A 146 -15.28 -16.99 -8.76
N LYS A 147 -15.20 -16.29 -7.62
CA LYS A 147 -16.32 -15.73 -6.85
C LYS A 147 -16.50 -14.24 -7.11
N ASN A 148 -15.82 -13.70 -8.12
CA ASN A 148 -15.87 -12.31 -8.49
C ASN A 148 -15.48 -11.35 -7.33
N LYS A 149 -14.47 -11.74 -6.54
CA LYS A 149 -13.81 -10.91 -5.53
C LYS A 149 -12.49 -10.38 -6.07
N VAL A 150 -12.05 -9.23 -5.55
CA VAL A 150 -10.76 -8.62 -5.93
C VAL A 150 -9.62 -9.61 -5.68
N ASN A 151 -8.75 -9.76 -6.65
CA ASN A 151 -7.52 -10.54 -6.53
C ASN A 151 -6.38 -9.79 -7.24
N PHE A 152 -5.17 -9.88 -6.73
CA PHE A 152 -4.01 -9.17 -7.31
C PHE A 152 -2.93 -10.11 -7.85
N TYR A 153 -3.11 -11.43 -7.73
CA TYR A 153 -2.08 -12.41 -8.09
C TYR A 153 -2.52 -13.36 -9.21
N ASP A 154 -3.74 -13.89 -9.15
CA ASP A 154 -4.25 -14.86 -10.13
C ASP A 154 -5.77 -14.76 -10.26
N GLY A 155 -6.29 -14.80 -11.49
CA GLY A 155 -7.71 -14.64 -11.76
C GLY A 155 -8.01 -14.19 -13.19
N MET A 156 -9.27 -13.88 -13.44
CA MET A 156 -9.73 -13.35 -14.73
C MET A 156 -9.72 -11.82 -14.71
N LEU A 157 -9.38 -11.22 -15.83
CA LEU A 157 -9.50 -9.78 -15.99
C LEU A 157 -10.95 -9.44 -16.31
N ARG A 158 -11.57 -8.61 -15.46
CA ARG A 158 -12.93 -8.11 -15.64
C ARG A 158 -12.88 -6.64 -16.04
N VAL A 159 -13.68 -6.28 -17.03
CA VAL A 159 -13.92 -4.89 -17.45
C VAL A 159 -15.37 -4.54 -17.15
N VAL A 160 -15.60 -3.35 -16.58
CA VAL A 160 -16.95 -2.80 -16.33
C VAL A 160 -17.09 -1.44 -17.02
N GLY A 161 -18.31 -1.13 -17.45
CA GLY A 161 -18.64 0.15 -18.07
C GLY A 161 -18.68 1.31 -17.06
N PRO A 162 -18.68 2.56 -17.55
CA PRO A 162 -18.85 3.77 -16.73
C PRO A 162 -20.23 3.88 -16.06
#